data_AF-A0A2K4ZQZ7-F1
#
_entry.id   AF-A0A2K4ZQZ7-F1
#
_cell.length_a   1.000
_cell.length_b   1.000
_cell.length_c   1.000
_cell.angle_alpha   90.00
_cell.angle_beta   90.00
_cell.angle_gamma   90.00
#
_symmetry.space_group_name_H-M   'P 1'
#
loop_
_entity.id
_entity.type
_entity.pdbx_description
1 polymer ?
#
loop_
_entity_poly.entity_id
_entity_poly.type
_entity_poly.pdbx_seq_one_letter_code
_entity_poly.pdbx_strand_id
1 'polypeptide(L)'
;MFILTDGKNYIMENPCQKDVYISTSSPVMAKKFTYKQARTILNDRSKKKAWIKEYYMVNEDTGEKANTSKYYKGNGGVYLGENNIEFEEPIIEKIYIETRSIIGLAGWSMTQLKTYEEELLNGLSKYDSAGSDIAHALQKYREDNAGKKAQAHKMAKVGYLLDEVRDKHKHIKQCLDYIKVMEDAITYSYTIEKIKLELTKAKHTEYKGRTEYYQKALDLLD
;
A
#
# COMPACT_ATOMS: atom_id res chain seq x y z
N MET A 1 19.70 -15.97 23.12
CA MET A 1 18.33 -16.60 23.02
C MET A 1 18.38 -17.98 23.69
N PHE A 2 17.25 -18.70 23.86
CA PHE A 2 17.24 -20.00 24.54
C PHE A 2 16.58 -21.10 23.72
N ILE A 3 17.10 -22.32 23.83
CA ILE A 3 16.50 -23.55 23.30
C ILE A 3 16.04 -24.45 24.44
N LEU A 4 15.03 -25.28 24.19
CA LEU A 4 14.51 -26.27 25.14
C LEU A 4 14.91 -27.67 24.66
N THR A 5 15.58 -28.43 25.52
CA THR A 5 16.09 -29.78 25.21
C THR A 5 16.06 -30.72 26.42
N ASP A 6 15.96 -32.02 26.18
CA ASP A 6 16.18 -33.08 27.18
C ASP A 6 17.61 -33.69 27.11
N GLY A 7 18.47 -33.16 26.22
CA GLY A 7 19.80 -33.67 25.92
C GLY A 7 19.88 -34.61 24.69
N LYS A 8 18.74 -35.05 24.16
CA LYS A 8 18.64 -35.86 22.93
C LYS A 8 17.74 -35.21 21.88
N ASN A 9 16.68 -34.57 22.33
CA ASN A 9 15.64 -33.95 21.53
C ASN A 9 15.52 -32.46 21.86
N TYR A 10 14.96 -31.72 20.92
CA TYR A 10 14.72 -30.29 20.98
C TYR A 10 13.25 -30.02 20.66
N ILE A 11 12.77 -28.87 21.11
CA ILE A 11 11.45 -28.39 20.72
C ILE A 11 11.56 -27.62 19.41
N MET A 12 10.75 -27.97 18.43
CA MET A 12 10.54 -27.18 17.22
C MET A 12 9.08 -26.78 17.04
N GLU A 13 8.85 -25.72 16.26
CA GLU A 13 7.50 -25.36 15.82
C GLU A 13 7.02 -26.33 14.74
N ASN A 14 5.75 -26.72 14.81
CA ASN A 14 5.16 -27.57 13.80
C ASN A 14 5.08 -26.79 12.47
N PRO A 15 5.73 -27.27 11.40
CA PRO A 15 5.71 -26.58 10.10
C PRO A 15 4.31 -26.41 9.52
N CYS A 16 3.38 -27.29 9.89
CA CYS A 16 2.02 -27.31 9.37
C CYS A 16 1.02 -26.55 10.27
N GLN A 17 1.39 -26.24 11.52
CA GLN A 17 0.49 -25.61 12.50
C GLN A 17 1.25 -24.63 13.39
N LYS A 18 0.91 -23.34 13.25
CA LYS A 18 1.46 -22.28 14.10
C LYS A 18 1.12 -22.52 15.57
N ASP A 19 2.05 -22.18 16.47
CA ASP A 19 1.91 -22.31 17.92
C ASP A 19 1.75 -23.74 18.47
N VAL A 20 1.93 -24.76 17.62
CA VAL A 20 2.00 -26.17 18.02
C VAL A 20 3.45 -26.61 18.04
N TYR A 21 3.87 -27.23 19.13
CA TYR A 21 5.25 -27.68 19.33
C TYR A 21 5.38 -29.20 19.18
N ILE A 22 6.44 -29.62 18.52
CA ILE A 22 6.81 -31.02 18.33
C ILE A 22 8.27 -31.26 18.67
N SER A 23 8.62 -32.53 18.92
CA SER A 23 9.99 -32.96 19.21
C SER A 23 10.79 -33.15 17.92
N THR A 24 12.07 -32.79 17.95
CA THR A 24 13.04 -33.06 16.88
C THR A 24 14.39 -33.46 17.46
N SER A 25 15.12 -34.34 16.79
CA SER A 25 16.51 -34.65 17.15
C SER A 25 17.53 -33.68 16.57
N SER A 26 17.11 -32.80 15.65
CA SER A 26 18.00 -31.84 14.99
C SER A 26 18.09 -30.52 15.77
N PRO A 27 19.26 -30.13 16.28
CA PRO A 27 19.44 -28.85 16.97
C PRO A 27 19.21 -27.65 16.06
N VAL A 28 19.50 -27.78 14.77
CA VAL A 28 19.32 -26.70 13.77
C VAL A 28 17.85 -26.35 13.57
N MET A 29 16.96 -27.32 13.80
CA MET A 29 15.51 -27.13 13.68
C MET A 29 14.88 -26.65 15.00
N ALA A 30 15.66 -26.49 16.07
CA ALA A 30 15.15 -26.08 17.37
C ALA A 30 14.57 -24.66 17.31
N LYS A 31 13.38 -24.47 17.89
CA LYS A 31 12.80 -23.14 18.06
C LYS A 31 13.59 -22.38 19.12
N LYS A 32 13.93 -21.14 18.79
CA LYS A 32 14.52 -20.17 19.70
C LYS A 32 13.43 -19.47 20.48
N PHE A 33 13.63 -19.35 21.78
CA PHE A 33 12.70 -18.74 22.72
C PHE A 33 13.40 -17.63 23.50
N THR A 34 12.65 -16.61 23.88
CA THR A 34 13.08 -15.72 24.95
C THR A 34 13.05 -16.46 26.29
N TYR A 35 13.83 -16.02 27.27
CA TYR A 35 13.87 -16.64 28.60
C TYR A 35 12.46 -16.82 29.19
N LYS A 36 11.63 -15.78 29.08
CA LYS A 36 10.24 -15.79 29.54
C LYS A 36 9.40 -16.84 28.80
N GLN A 37 9.48 -16.90 27.47
CA GLN A 37 8.75 -17.89 26.67
C GLN A 37 9.14 -19.32 27.02
N ALA A 38 10.45 -19.60 27.09
CA ALA A 38 10.97 -20.91 27.45
C ALA A 38 10.48 -21.35 28.83
N ARG A 39 10.51 -20.43 29.81
CA ARG A 39 10.03 -20.69 31.16
C ARG A 39 8.52 -20.92 31.24
N THR A 40 7.73 -20.18 30.46
CA THR A 40 6.28 -20.42 30.35
C THR A 40 5.98 -21.82 29.83
N ILE A 41 6.74 -22.31 28.83
CA ILE A 41 6.57 -23.65 28.28
C ILE A 41 6.93 -24.72 29.32
N LEU A 42 8.06 -24.58 30.02
CA LEU A 42 8.50 -25.56 31.02
C LEU A 42 7.57 -25.61 32.26
N ASN A 43 6.91 -24.50 32.59
CA ASN A 43 5.97 -24.43 33.71
C ASN A 43 4.54 -24.88 33.36
N ASP A 44 4.25 -25.15 32.08
CA ASP A 44 2.93 -25.58 31.61
C ASP A 44 2.59 -26.97 32.16
N ARG A 45 1.42 -27.09 32.81
CA ARG A 45 0.95 -28.35 33.43
C ARG A 45 -0.12 -29.07 32.60
N SER A 46 -0.43 -28.56 31.40
CA SER A 46 -1.42 -29.18 30.54
C SER A 46 -1.00 -30.59 30.11
N LYS A 47 -1.97 -31.52 30.03
CA LYS A 47 -1.71 -32.89 29.56
C LYS A 47 -1.12 -32.92 28.15
N LYS A 48 -1.46 -31.92 27.31
CA LYS A 48 -0.96 -31.76 25.94
C LYS A 48 0.56 -31.56 25.86
N LYS A 49 1.19 -31.00 26.90
CA LYS A 49 2.64 -30.73 26.97
C LYS A 49 3.36 -31.60 28.00
N ALA A 50 2.73 -32.69 28.45
CA ALA A 50 3.32 -33.58 29.45
C ALA A 50 4.65 -34.20 29.00
N TRP A 51 4.88 -34.32 27.69
CA TRP A 51 6.13 -34.83 27.10
C TRP A 51 7.33 -33.88 27.26
N ILE A 52 7.10 -32.60 27.59
CA ILE A 52 8.13 -31.56 27.74
C ILE A 52 8.65 -31.48 29.18
N LYS A 53 8.09 -32.26 30.12
CA LYS A 53 8.39 -32.13 31.57
C LYS A 53 9.87 -32.31 31.93
N GLU A 54 10.59 -33.13 31.19
CA GLU A 54 12.02 -33.41 31.43
C GLU A 54 12.95 -32.45 30.69
N TYR A 55 12.40 -31.56 29.85
CA TYR A 55 13.20 -30.59 29.11
C TYR A 55 13.74 -29.52 30.05
N TYR A 56 14.87 -28.96 29.67
CA TYR A 56 15.50 -27.84 30.33
C TYR A 56 15.94 -26.80 29.30
N MET A 57 16.22 -25.60 29.80
CA MET A 57 16.59 -24.45 29.00
C MET A 57 18.10 -24.36 28.88
N VAL A 58 18.58 -24.12 27.66
CA VAL A 58 20.00 -23.92 27.34
C VAL A 58 20.14 -22.58 26.63
N ASN A 59 21.10 -21.76 27.07
CA ASN A 59 21.46 -20.52 26.40
C ASN A 59 22.13 -20.89 25.07
N GLU A 60 21.59 -20.39 23.97
CA GLU A 60 22.07 -20.72 22.62
C GLU A 60 23.51 -20.24 22.38
N ASP A 61 23.84 -19.07 22.94
CA ASP A 61 25.09 -18.38 22.66
C ASP A 61 26.26 -18.97 23.48
N THR A 62 25.99 -19.41 24.70
CA THR A 62 27.01 -20.01 25.60
C THR A 62 26.98 -21.53 25.61
N GLY A 63 25.88 -22.16 25.18
CA GLY A 63 25.64 -23.61 25.31
C GLY A 63 25.39 -24.04 26.75
N GLU A 64 25.31 -23.12 27.71
CA GLU A 64 25.17 -23.43 29.13
C GLU A 64 23.70 -23.64 29.52
N LYS A 65 23.49 -24.57 30.45
CA LYS A 65 22.16 -24.82 31.02
C LYS A 65 21.76 -23.64 31.91
N ALA A 66 20.63 -23.01 31.60
CA ALA A 66 20.14 -21.87 32.35
C ALA A 66 19.80 -22.27 33.80
N ASN A 67 20.33 -21.53 34.77
CA ASN A 67 20.19 -21.83 36.19
C ASN A 67 18.79 -21.41 36.68
N THR A 68 17.81 -22.30 36.50
CA THR A 68 16.39 -22.02 36.77
C THR A 68 15.85 -22.96 37.85
N SER A 69 15.22 -22.38 38.88
CA SER A 69 14.50 -23.17 39.88
C SER A 69 13.19 -23.71 39.28
N LYS A 70 13.05 -25.05 39.22
CA LYS A 70 11.82 -25.74 38.78
C LYS A 70 10.58 -25.39 39.61
N TYR A 71 10.76 -24.79 40.79
CA TYR A 71 9.68 -24.46 41.73
C TYR A 71 9.32 -22.97 41.74
N TYR A 72 10.16 -22.10 41.19
CA TYR A 72 9.91 -20.66 41.16
C TYR A 72 8.90 -20.30 40.06
N LYS A 73 7.77 -19.69 40.43
CA LYS A 73 6.69 -19.30 39.50
C LYS A 73 6.60 -17.80 39.21
N GLY A 74 7.37 -16.95 39.90
CA GLY A 74 7.31 -15.50 39.75
C GLY A 74 8.07 -14.98 38.52
N ASN A 75 7.70 -13.80 38.00
CA ASN A 75 8.37 -13.18 36.85
C ASN A 75 9.66 -12.41 37.20
N GLY A 76 10.18 -12.55 38.42
CA GLY A 76 11.42 -11.86 38.82
C GLY A 76 12.58 -12.23 37.88
N GLY A 77 13.33 -11.22 37.43
CA GLY A 77 14.58 -11.39 36.67
C GLY A 77 14.46 -11.80 35.21
N VAL A 78 13.26 -11.86 34.63
CA VAL A 78 13.05 -12.35 33.24
C VAL A 78 13.56 -11.41 32.14
N TYR A 79 13.97 -10.19 32.49
CA TYR A 79 14.53 -9.18 31.58
C TYR A 79 15.85 -8.59 32.10
N LEU A 80 16.60 -9.36 32.91
CA LEU A 80 17.88 -8.91 33.48
C LEU A 80 19.05 -9.68 32.83
N GLY A 81 20.13 -8.98 32.52
CA GLY A 81 21.36 -9.57 31.99
C GLY A 81 21.11 -10.38 30.71
N GLU A 82 21.60 -11.62 30.67
CA GLU A 82 21.42 -12.56 29.55
C GLU A 82 19.95 -12.94 29.24
N ASN A 83 19.04 -12.68 30.17
CA ASN A 83 17.60 -12.93 29.97
C ASN A 83 16.90 -11.75 29.29
N ASN A 84 17.56 -10.59 29.17
CA ASN A 84 16.98 -9.40 28.57
C ASN A 84 16.66 -9.63 27.08
N ILE A 85 15.68 -8.90 26.59
CA ILE A 85 15.33 -8.86 25.18
C ILE A 85 15.73 -7.49 24.66
N GLU A 86 16.53 -7.46 23.61
CA GLU A 86 16.75 -6.21 22.87
C GLU A 86 15.45 -5.84 22.18
N PHE A 87 14.88 -4.72 22.61
CA PHE A 87 13.70 -4.15 22.00
C PHE A 87 14.12 -2.97 21.15
N GLU A 88 13.82 -3.03 19.86
CA GLU A 88 14.05 -1.92 18.94
C GLU A 88 13.04 -0.80 19.23
N GLU A 89 13.38 0.09 20.17
CA GLU A 89 12.58 1.27 20.50
C GLU A 89 12.13 2.12 19.31
N PRO A 90 12.88 2.24 18.19
CA PRO A 90 12.41 2.98 17.00
C PRO A 90 11.07 2.48 16.43
N ILE A 91 10.63 1.25 16.73
CA ILE A 91 9.31 0.76 16.31
C ILE A 91 8.16 1.60 16.90
N ILE A 92 8.34 2.13 18.11
CA ILE A 92 7.35 2.97 18.78
C ILE A 92 7.14 4.24 17.96
N GLU A 93 8.23 4.92 17.59
CA GLU A 93 8.15 6.16 16.81
C GLU A 93 7.59 5.91 15.42
N LYS A 94 7.98 4.81 14.76
CA LYS A 94 7.41 4.42 13.45
C LYS A 94 5.88 4.30 13.51
N ILE A 95 5.34 3.67 14.56
CA ILE A 95 3.89 3.54 14.75
C ILE A 95 3.23 4.90 15.00
N TYR A 96 3.84 5.77 15.81
CA TYR A 96 3.31 7.11 16.05
C TYR A 96 3.28 7.97 14.78
N ILE A 97 4.33 7.93 13.96
CA ILE A 97 4.41 8.65 12.69
C ILE A 97 3.30 8.19 11.74
N GLU A 98 3.14 6.88 11.54
CA GLU A 98 2.08 6.35 10.67
C GLU A 98 0.69 6.72 11.20
N THR A 99 0.47 6.60 12.51
CA THR A 99 -0.80 6.95 13.15
C THR A 99 -1.16 8.42 12.92
N ARG A 100 -0.21 9.34 13.13
CA ARG A 100 -0.41 10.76 12.86
C ARG A 100 -0.70 11.02 11.38
N SER A 101 -0.04 10.29 10.49
CA SER A 101 -0.26 10.40 9.05
C SER A 101 -1.69 9.99 8.68
N ILE A 102 -2.18 8.86 9.21
CA ILE A 102 -3.55 8.39 8.95
C ILE A 102 -4.59 9.34 9.54
N ILE A 103 -4.42 9.79 10.78
CA ILE A 103 -5.36 10.75 11.41
C ILE A 103 -5.37 12.09 10.66
N GLY A 104 -4.22 12.52 10.14
CA GLY A 104 -4.07 13.76 9.38
C GLY A 104 -4.58 13.69 7.93
N LEU A 105 -4.97 12.51 7.42
CA LEU A 105 -5.52 12.39 6.08
C LEU A 105 -6.85 13.14 5.97
N ALA A 106 -6.91 14.13 5.08
CA ALA A 106 -8.16 14.73 4.68
C ALA A 106 -8.97 13.72 3.84
N GLY A 107 -10.01 13.14 4.43
CA GLY A 107 -10.98 12.29 3.74
C GLY A 107 -12.20 13.11 3.33
N TRP A 108 -12.38 13.36 2.04
CA TRP A 108 -13.60 14.00 1.55
C TRP A 108 -14.80 13.08 1.75
N SER A 109 -15.91 13.64 2.23
CA SER A 109 -17.18 12.92 2.36
C SER A 109 -17.81 12.66 0.99
N MET A 110 -18.73 11.69 0.92
CA MET A 110 -19.51 11.40 -0.29
C MET A 110 -20.21 12.65 -0.83
N THR A 111 -20.74 13.51 0.04
CA THR A 111 -21.38 14.77 -0.36
C THR A 111 -20.39 15.72 -1.05
N GLN A 112 -19.18 15.89 -0.48
CA GLN A 112 -18.15 16.73 -1.10
C GLN A 112 -17.72 16.17 -2.46
N LEU A 113 -17.51 14.85 -2.55
CA LEU A 113 -17.13 14.19 -3.80
C LEU A 113 -18.19 14.41 -4.89
N LYS A 114 -19.48 14.24 -4.56
CA LYS A 114 -20.59 14.48 -5.49
C LYS A 114 -20.67 15.94 -5.94
N THR A 115 -20.47 16.90 -5.03
CA THR A 115 -20.41 18.32 -5.39
C THR A 115 -19.28 18.61 -6.37
N TYR A 116 -18.08 18.08 -6.11
CA TYR A 116 -16.93 18.26 -7.01
C TYR A 116 -17.14 17.54 -8.35
N GLU A 117 -17.77 16.36 -8.36
CA GLU A 117 -18.15 15.65 -9.58
C GLU A 117 -19.06 16.52 -10.46
N GLU A 118 -20.11 17.11 -9.89
CA GLU A 118 -21.03 17.99 -10.61
C GLU A 118 -20.34 19.23 -11.18
N GLU A 119 -19.48 19.90 -10.40
CA GLU A 119 -18.69 21.04 -10.87
C GLU A 119 -17.75 20.65 -12.03
N LEU A 120 -17.09 19.50 -11.93
CA LEU A 120 -16.22 18.98 -12.97
C LEU A 120 -16.99 18.58 -14.23
N LEU A 121 -18.19 17.99 -14.11
CA LEU A 121 -19.04 17.65 -15.25
C LEU A 121 -19.51 18.91 -16.01
N ASN A 122 -19.87 19.96 -15.28
CA ASN A 122 -20.18 21.27 -15.87
C ASN A 122 -18.96 21.86 -16.59
N GLY A 123 -17.78 21.80 -15.95
CA GLY A 123 -16.52 22.20 -16.56
C GLY A 123 -16.19 21.40 -17.82
N LEU A 124 -16.41 20.09 -17.80
CA LEU A 124 -16.17 19.19 -18.92
C LEU A 124 -17.07 19.58 -20.11
N SER A 125 -18.37 19.76 -19.87
CA SER A 125 -19.34 20.18 -20.88
C SER A 125 -18.98 21.53 -21.51
N LYS A 126 -18.48 22.48 -20.72
CA LYS A 126 -17.96 23.76 -21.23
C LYS A 126 -16.79 23.55 -22.19
N TYR A 127 -15.81 22.71 -21.86
CA TYR A 127 -14.64 22.50 -22.71
C TYR A 127 -14.92 21.62 -23.93
N ASP A 128 -15.89 20.70 -23.84
CA ASP A 128 -16.42 19.99 -25.02
C ASP A 128 -17.03 20.97 -26.01
N SER A 129 -17.89 21.88 -25.51
CA SER A 129 -18.47 22.95 -26.33
C SER A 129 -17.39 23.85 -26.93
N ALA A 130 -16.40 24.27 -26.14
CA ALA A 130 -15.31 25.12 -26.62
C ALA A 130 -14.49 24.45 -27.74
N GLY A 131 -14.19 23.14 -27.62
CA GLY A 131 -13.51 22.39 -28.67
C GLY A 131 -14.33 22.31 -29.96
N SER A 132 -15.64 22.11 -29.83
CA SER A 132 -16.59 22.11 -30.96
C SER A 132 -16.68 23.48 -31.62
N ASP A 133 -16.82 24.56 -30.83
CA ASP A 133 -16.93 25.93 -31.32
C ASP A 133 -15.68 26.35 -32.12
N ILE A 134 -14.48 25.98 -31.66
CA ILE A 134 -13.23 26.23 -32.40
C ILE A 134 -13.24 25.51 -33.76
N ALA A 135 -13.68 24.24 -33.79
CA ALA A 135 -13.78 23.48 -35.02
C ALA A 135 -14.81 24.07 -36.00
N HIS A 136 -15.98 24.47 -35.49
CA HIS A 136 -17.03 25.11 -36.29
C HIS A 136 -16.62 26.50 -36.78
N ALA A 137 -15.88 27.28 -35.99
CA ALA A 137 -15.34 28.56 -36.44
C ALA A 137 -14.39 28.40 -37.64
N LEU A 138 -13.55 27.36 -37.65
CA LEU A 138 -12.69 27.02 -38.79
C LEU A 138 -13.50 26.57 -40.02
N GLN A 139 -14.57 25.78 -39.82
CA GLN A 139 -15.47 25.37 -40.91
C GLN A 139 -16.18 26.57 -41.51
N LYS A 140 -16.80 27.41 -40.69
CA LYS A 140 -17.48 28.63 -41.12
C LYS A 140 -16.56 29.57 -41.88
N TYR A 141 -15.34 29.79 -41.37
CA TYR A 141 -14.34 30.59 -42.09
C TYR A 141 -14.09 30.04 -43.49
N ARG A 142 -13.98 28.72 -43.63
CA ARG A 142 -13.75 28.07 -44.92
C ARG A 142 -14.93 28.24 -45.88
N GLU A 143 -16.16 28.10 -45.38
CA GLU A 143 -17.39 28.31 -46.15
C GLU A 143 -17.49 29.76 -46.65
N ASP A 144 -17.29 30.72 -45.74
CA ASP A 144 -17.35 32.16 -46.03
C ASP A 144 -16.23 32.62 -46.99
N ASN A 145 -15.14 31.84 -47.11
CA ASN A 145 -13.97 32.18 -47.93
C ASN A 145 -13.77 31.22 -49.12
N ALA A 146 -14.85 30.68 -49.67
CA ALA A 146 -14.85 29.85 -50.89
C ALA A 146 -13.87 28.66 -50.82
N GLY A 147 -13.82 27.98 -49.67
CA GLY A 147 -12.97 26.81 -49.46
C GLY A 147 -11.55 27.12 -48.99
N LYS A 148 -11.14 28.40 -48.95
CA LYS A 148 -9.77 28.81 -48.56
C LYS A 148 -9.54 28.61 -47.06
N LYS A 149 -8.35 28.12 -46.72
CA LYS A 149 -7.89 28.00 -45.33
C LYS A 149 -7.40 29.36 -44.82
N ALA A 150 -7.49 29.57 -43.51
CA ALA A 150 -6.89 30.75 -42.90
C ALA A 150 -5.37 30.73 -43.05
N GLN A 151 -4.75 31.91 -42.99
CA GLN A 151 -3.31 32.07 -43.04
C GLN A 151 -2.61 31.30 -41.91
N ALA A 152 -1.41 30.79 -42.17
CA ALA A 152 -0.68 29.91 -41.27
C ALA A 152 -0.53 30.47 -39.84
N HIS A 153 -0.17 31.74 -39.69
CA HIS A 153 -0.02 32.37 -38.37
C HIS A 153 -1.35 32.46 -37.57
N LYS A 154 -2.50 32.54 -38.26
CA LYS A 154 -3.82 32.49 -37.61
C LYS A 154 -4.16 31.06 -37.22
N MET A 155 -3.88 30.10 -38.10
CA MET A 155 -4.06 28.67 -37.80
C MET A 155 -3.22 28.22 -36.60
N ALA A 156 -1.99 28.73 -36.44
CA ALA A 156 -1.15 28.45 -35.28
C ALA A 156 -1.80 28.92 -33.97
N LYS A 157 -2.32 30.16 -33.93
CA LYS A 157 -3.04 30.69 -32.76
C LYS A 157 -4.29 29.88 -32.42
N VAL A 158 -5.04 29.45 -33.43
CA VAL A 158 -6.20 28.58 -33.24
C VAL A 158 -5.77 27.19 -32.73
N GLY A 159 -4.64 26.67 -33.22
CA GLY A 159 -4.04 25.43 -32.73
C GLY A 159 -3.71 25.50 -31.25
N TYR A 160 -3.03 26.57 -30.79
CA TYR A 160 -2.73 26.76 -29.37
C TYR A 160 -3.98 26.91 -28.51
N LEU A 161 -5.01 27.60 -29.00
CA LEU A 161 -6.28 27.71 -28.30
C LEU A 161 -6.96 26.33 -28.13
N LEU A 162 -6.94 25.51 -29.19
CA LEU A 162 -7.50 24.15 -29.14
C LEU A 162 -6.70 23.24 -28.20
N ASP A 163 -5.37 23.39 -28.19
CA ASP A 163 -4.47 22.65 -27.30
C ASP A 163 -4.78 22.95 -25.82
N GLU A 164 -4.89 24.24 -25.46
CA GLU A 164 -5.25 24.67 -24.10
C GLU A 164 -6.62 24.10 -23.66
N VAL A 165 -7.62 24.12 -24.55
CA VAL A 165 -8.95 23.54 -24.26
C VAL A 165 -8.85 22.04 -24.04
N ARG A 166 -8.08 21.32 -24.86
CA ARG A 166 -7.92 19.87 -24.75
C ARG A 166 -7.16 19.45 -23.49
N ASP A 167 -6.15 20.22 -23.10
CA ASP A 167 -5.38 19.98 -21.89
C ASP A 167 -6.26 20.13 -20.64
N LYS A 168 -7.03 21.22 -20.55
CA LYS A 168 -8.00 21.43 -19.44
C LYS A 168 -9.05 20.33 -19.40
N HIS A 169 -9.61 19.95 -20.56
CA HIS A 169 -10.57 18.86 -20.66
C HIS A 169 -9.96 17.52 -20.21
N LYS A 170 -8.71 17.22 -20.57
CA LYS A 170 -7.98 16.02 -20.12
C LYS A 170 -7.80 16.01 -18.60
N HIS A 171 -7.39 17.14 -18.00
CA HIS A 171 -7.22 17.26 -16.56
C HIS A 171 -8.53 17.05 -15.80
N ILE A 172 -9.66 17.57 -16.31
CA ILE A 172 -10.97 17.34 -15.70
C ILE A 172 -11.35 15.85 -15.73
N LYS A 173 -11.16 15.17 -16.87
CA LYS A 173 -11.43 13.71 -16.96
C LYS A 173 -10.59 12.92 -15.96
N GLN A 174 -9.32 13.27 -15.81
CA GLN A 174 -8.46 12.64 -14.81
C GLN A 174 -8.98 12.83 -13.38
N CYS A 175 -9.47 14.02 -13.04
CA CYS A 175 -10.06 14.28 -11.72
C CYS A 175 -11.35 13.48 -11.51
N LEU A 176 -12.21 13.37 -12.52
CA LEU A 176 -13.42 12.54 -12.47
C LEU A 176 -13.09 11.06 -12.21
N ASP A 177 -12.05 10.52 -12.87
CA ASP A 177 -11.59 9.16 -12.63
C ASP A 177 -11.14 8.95 -11.17
N TYR A 178 -10.44 9.93 -10.58
CA TYR A 178 -10.04 9.86 -9.17
C TYR A 178 -11.22 9.97 -8.21
N ILE A 179 -12.17 10.88 -8.46
CA ILE A 179 -13.39 10.99 -7.64
C ILE A 179 -14.13 9.67 -7.62
N LYS A 180 -14.30 9.02 -8.78
CA LYS A 180 -14.95 7.72 -8.85
C LYS A 180 -14.28 6.68 -7.95
N VAL A 181 -12.95 6.60 -7.95
CA VAL A 181 -12.21 5.69 -7.03
C VAL A 181 -12.49 6.02 -5.57
N MET A 182 -12.54 7.32 -5.21
CA MET A 182 -12.82 7.73 -3.83
C MET A 182 -14.27 7.43 -3.41
N GLU A 183 -15.23 7.59 -4.32
CA GLU A 183 -16.63 7.22 -4.08
C GLU A 183 -16.80 5.71 -3.92
N ASP A 184 -16.16 4.93 -4.80
CA ASP A 184 -16.12 3.46 -4.70
C ASP A 184 -15.47 3.02 -3.39
N ALA A 185 -14.41 3.71 -2.95
CA ALA A 185 -13.74 3.42 -1.69
C ALA A 185 -14.66 3.60 -0.47
N ILE A 186 -15.49 4.65 -0.47
CA ILE A 186 -16.51 4.87 0.57
C ILE A 186 -17.62 3.82 0.46
N THR A 187 -18.13 3.58 -0.74
CA THR A 187 -19.29 2.70 -0.98
C THR A 187 -19.00 1.24 -0.65
N TYR A 188 -17.78 0.79 -0.96
CA TYR A 188 -17.38 -0.61 -0.83
C TYR A 188 -16.34 -0.83 0.27
N SER A 189 -16.13 0.16 1.15
CA SER A 189 -15.24 0.09 2.32
C SER A 189 -13.83 -0.41 1.98
N TYR A 190 -13.18 0.22 1.00
CA TYR A 190 -11.84 -0.18 0.58
C TYR A 190 -10.80 0.01 1.71
N THR A 191 -9.82 -0.89 1.76
CA THR A 191 -8.63 -0.69 2.59
C THR A 191 -7.75 0.42 1.99
N ILE A 192 -6.91 1.05 2.82
CA ILE A 192 -5.96 2.08 2.37
C ILE A 192 -5.07 1.57 1.23
N GLU A 193 -4.61 0.32 1.32
CA GLU A 193 -3.81 -0.32 0.27
C GLU A 193 -4.57 -0.43 -1.05
N LYS A 194 -5.85 -0.81 -1.00
CA LYS A 194 -6.69 -0.90 -2.20
C LYS A 194 -6.95 0.49 -2.80
N ILE A 195 -7.19 1.51 -1.97
CA ILE A 195 -7.36 2.90 -2.44
C ILE A 195 -6.10 3.35 -3.20
N LYS A 196 -4.91 3.14 -2.63
CA LYS A 196 -3.62 3.47 -3.28
C LYS A 196 -3.47 2.77 -4.64
N LEU A 197 -3.81 1.48 -4.70
CA LEU A 197 -3.73 0.69 -5.92
C LEU A 197 -4.68 1.24 -7.00
N GLU A 198 -5.96 1.44 -6.68
CA GLU A 198 -6.96 1.89 -7.65
C GLU A 198 -6.70 3.33 -8.12
N LEU A 199 -6.26 4.24 -7.24
CA LEU A 199 -5.85 5.58 -7.64
C LEU A 199 -4.65 5.57 -8.59
N THR A 200 -3.73 4.62 -8.41
CA THR A 200 -2.58 4.45 -9.33
C THR A 200 -3.04 3.96 -10.70
N LYS A 201 -4.01 3.04 -10.75
CA LYS A 201 -4.59 2.54 -12.01
C LYS A 201 -5.44 3.58 -12.74
N ALA A 202 -6.11 4.46 -12.00
CA ALA A 202 -6.96 5.51 -12.54
C ALA A 202 -6.18 6.62 -13.27
N LYS A 203 -4.84 6.64 -13.17
CA LYS A 203 -4.00 7.56 -13.95
C LYS A 203 -4.16 7.29 -15.44
N HIS A 204 -4.37 8.37 -16.20
CA HIS A 204 -4.45 8.34 -17.64
C HIS A 204 -3.20 7.71 -18.22
N THR A 205 -3.41 6.73 -19.10
CA THR A 205 -2.36 6.14 -19.89
C THR A 205 -2.06 7.01 -21.10
N GLU A 206 -0.86 6.83 -21.65
CA GLU A 206 -0.44 7.53 -22.86
C GLU A 206 -1.42 7.23 -24.01
N TYR A 207 -1.84 8.28 -24.72
CA TYR A 207 -2.77 8.15 -25.82
C TYR A 207 -2.08 7.46 -27.00
N LYS A 208 -2.70 6.39 -27.50
CA LYS A 208 -2.26 5.73 -28.74
C LYS A 208 -3.06 6.27 -29.92
N GLY A 209 -2.36 6.85 -30.88
CA GLY A 209 -2.93 7.28 -32.16
C GLY A 209 -3.72 6.16 -32.84
N ARG A 210 -4.94 6.47 -33.27
CA ARG A 210 -5.83 5.50 -33.93
C ARG A 210 -5.86 5.63 -35.45
N THR A 211 -5.30 6.72 -35.98
CA THR A 211 -5.36 7.06 -37.40
C THR A 211 -4.01 7.58 -37.86
N GLU A 212 -3.75 7.49 -39.17
CA GLU A 212 -2.56 8.04 -39.81
C GLU A 212 -2.36 9.54 -39.53
N TYR A 213 -3.42 10.30 -39.22
CA TYR A 213 -3.35 11.72 -38.89
C TYR A 213 -2.59 11.99 -37.60
N TYR A 214 -2.56 11.04 -36.66
CA TYR A 214 -1.76 11.17 -35.44
C TYR A 214 -0.26 11.17 -35.78
N GLN A 215 0.19 10.19 -36.58
CA GLN A 215 1.59 10.12 -37.00
C GLN A 215 1.98 11.34 -37.84
N LYS A 216 1.14 11.72 -38.81
CA LYS A 216 1.36 12.93 -39.62
C LYS A 216 1.49 14.20 -38.77
N ALA A 217 0.78 14.29 -37.64
CA ALA A 217 0.89 15.44 -36.74
C ALA A 217 2.20 15.42 -35.94
N LEU A 218 2.65 14.25 -35.48
CA LEU A 218 3.96 14.12 -34.82
C LEU A 218 5.10 14.47 -35.77
N ASP A 219 5.08 13.96 -37.00
CA ASP A 219 6.10 14.23 -38.01
C ASP A 219 6.21 15.73 -38.39
N LEU A 220 5.17 16.54 -38.11
CA LEU A 220 5.17 17.99 -38.32
C LEU A 220 5.67 18.78 -37.10
N LEU A 221 5.70 18.16 -35.93
CA LEU A 221 6.13 18.77 -34.67
C LEU A 221 7.61 18.51 -34.37
N ASP A 222 8.17 17.41 -34.92
CA ASP A 222 9.59 17.05 -34.88
C ASP A 222 10.43 17.83 -35.92
#